data_AF-A0A8C3RZ85-F1
#
_entry.id   AF-A0A8C3RZ85-F1
#
_cell.length_a   1.000
_cell.length_b   1.000
_cell.length_c   1.000
_cell.angle_alpha   90.00
_cell.angle_beta   90.00
_cell.angle_gamma   90.00
#
_symmetry.space_group_name_H-M   'P 1'
#
loop_
_entity.id
_entity.type
_entity.pdbx_description
1 polymer ?
#
loop_
_entity_poly.entity_id
_entity_poly.type
_entity_poly.pdbx_seq_one_letter_code
_entity_poly.pdbx_strand_id
1 'polypeptide(L)'
;MRLTVLLAMAARVKLPPDYRHGVYRPWTAAAQANNPPGRRRKKVFVEPISKEDWKVFRGDTVEILIGKDAGKQGVVNQVIRARNWVFVEGLNTHYHYIGKTAIYPGTYIANEAPLLLRQIALVDPTDRKPTEVEWRYTEEGERVRVSLRTGRIIPAPIHQRRDGIIPEQWKDGPKDTSVDDALDRTYQPSLKIFEEEIMELQGIVETRRAKKSYWY
;
A
#
# COMPACT_ATOMS: atom_id res chain seq x y z
N MET A 1 -16.53 -10.65 -3.93
CA MET A 1 -15.24 -10.96 -3.25
C MET A 1 -15.53 -11.26 -1.78
N ARG A 2 -14.82 -12.21 -1.17
CA ARG A 2 -15.15 -12.76 0.16
C ARG A 2 -14.82 -11.75 1.27
N LEU A 3 -15.81 -11.44 2.12
CA LEU A 3 -15.72 -10.65 3.37
C LEU A 3 -14.48 -10.98 4.23
N THR A 4 -13.95 -12.20 4.10
CA THR A 4 -12.75 -12.68 4.80
C THR A 4 -11.48 -11.88 4.51
N VAL A 5 -11.30 -11.36 3.28
CA VAL A 5 -10.11 -10.55 2.94
C VAL A 5 -10.19 -9.17 3.61
N LEU A 6 -11.37 -8.54 3.62
CA LEU A 6 -11.60 -7.26 4.30
C LEU A 6 -11.46 -7.39 5.82
N LEU A 7 -11.98 -8.46 6.43
CA LEU A 7 -11.85 -8.71 7.87
C LEU A 7 -10.40 -8.97 8.29
N ALA A 8 -9.64 -9.72 7.48
CA ALA A 8 -8.21 -9.93 7.70
C ALA A 8 -7.38 -8.64 7.49
N MET A 9 -7.88 -7.70 6.67
CA MET A 9 -7.29 -6.35 6.55
C MET A 9 -7.62 -5.45 7.75
N ALA A 10 -8.77 -5.66 8.39
CA ALA A 10 -9.22 -4.89 9.56
C ALA A 10 -8.49 -5.28 10.87
N ALA A 11 -7.97 -6.52 10.96
CA ALA A 11 -7.18 -6.96 12.12
C ALA A 11 -5.81 -6.24 12.15
N ARG A 12 -5.63 -5.32 13.12
CA ARG A 12 -4.33 -4.67 13.36
C ARG A 12 -3.33 -5.69 13.89
N VAL A 13 -2.44 -6.16 13.01
CA VAL A 13 -1.32 -7.03 13.40
C VAL A 13 -0.27 -6.20 14.16
N LYS A 14 -0.07 -6.51 15.45
CA LYS A 14 1.04 -5.95 16.24
C LYS A 14 2.32 -6.73 15.93
N LEU A 15 3.30 -6.07 15.32
CA LEU A 15 4.60 -6.66 15.02
C LEU A 15 5.58 -6.40 16.17
N PRO A 16 6.49 -7.34 16.47
CA PRO A 16 7.55 -7.10 17.43
C PRO A 16 8.51 -5.99 16.92
N PRO A 17 9.18 -5.23 17.81
CA PRO A 17 10.08 -4.14 17.42
C PRO A 17 11.19 -4.57 16.44
N ASP A 18 11.71 -5.77 16.61
CA ASP A 18 12.79 -6.34 15.78
C ASP A 18 12.27 -7.23 14.63
N TYR A 19 11.04 -7.00 14.17
CA TYR A 19 10.47 -7.77 13.08
C TYR A 19 11.30 -7.66 11.80
N ARG A 20 11.78 -8.80 11.28
CA ARG A 20 12.52 -8.84 10.01
C ARG A 20 11.55 -8.95 8.84
N HIS A 21 11.34 -7.82 8.16
CA HIS A 21 10.57 -7.80 6.92
C HIS A 21 11.22 -8.70 5.84
N GLY A 22 10.39 -9.50 5.18
CA GLY A 22 10.75 -10.35 4.04
C GLY A 22 9.91 -9.99 2.83
N VAL A 23 9.84 -10.91 1.86
CA VAL A 23 9.00 -10.77 0.66
C VAL A 23 7.51 -10.87 1.01
N TYR A 24 7.18 -11.77 1.94
CA TYR A 24 5.82 -12.03 2.37
C TYR A 24 5.29 -10.93 3.29
N ARG A 25 3.98 -10.69 3.20
CA ARG A 25 3.28 -9.75 4.08
C ARG A 25 3.21 -10.31 5.52
N PRO A 26 3.32 -9.47 6.57
CA PRO A 26 3.54 -9.97 7.92
C PRO A 26 2.45 -10.88 8.50
N TRP A 27 1.20 -10.76 8.05
CA TRP A 27 0.06 -11.57 8.49
C TRP A 27 -0.13 -12.88 7.73
N THR A 28 0.77 -13.21 6.79
CA THR A 28 0.69 -14.47 6.04
C THR A 28 1.31 -15.63 6.82
N ALA A 29 0.81 -16.85 6.60
CA ALA A 29 1.37 -18.06 7.21
C ALA A 29 2.87 -18.25 6.87
N ALA A 30 3.28 -17.92 5.64
CA ALA A 30 4.68 -17.96 5.23
C ALA A 30 5.55 -16.96 6.01
N ALA A 31 5.04 -15.75 6.30
CA ALA A 31 5.74 -14.78 7.12
C ALA A 31 5.85 -15.23 8.58
N GLN A 32 4.80 -15.83 9.13
CA GLN A 32 4.81 -16.41 10.48
C GLN A 32 5.79 -17.58 10.59
N ALA A 33 5.85 -18.46 9.59
CA ALA A 33 6.81 -19.57 9.54
C ALA A 33 8.27 -19.07 9.47
N ASN A 34 8.52 -18.00 8.70
CA ASN A 34 9.84 -17.39 8.60
C ASN A 34 10.25 -16.65 9.89
N ASN A 35 9.29 -15.99 10.54
CA ASN A 35 9.47 -15.18 11.74
C ASN A 35 8.57 -15.70 12.88
N PRO A 36 8.84 -16.90 13.43
CA PRO A 36 8.05 -17.42 14.53
C PRO A 36 8.26 -16.57 15.80
N PRO A 37 7.25 -16.47 16.68
CA PRO A 37 7.38 -15.78 17.96
C PRO A 37 8.60 -16.28 18.76
N GLY A 38 9.33 -15.37 19.41
CA GLY A 38 10.52 -15.71 20.21
C GLY A 38 11.83 -15.83 19.43
N ARG A 39 11.80 -15.93 18.09
CA ARG A 39 13.03 -15.98 17.27
C ARG A 39 13.69 -14.61 17.18
N ARG A 40 14.80 -14.42 17.91
CA ARG A 40 15.63 -13.21 17.85
C ARG A 40 16.67 -13.34 16.73
N ARG A 41 16.82 -12.29 15.93
CA ARG A 41 17.85 -12.19 14.88
C ARG A 41 18.51 -10.81 14.96
N LYS A 42 19.74 -10.69 14.46
CA LYS A 42 20.38 -9.37 14.33
C LYS A 42 19.51 -8.44 13.46
N LYS A 43 19.34 -7.20 13.91
CA LYS A 43 18.62 -6.17 13.17
C LYS A 43 19.35 -5.88 11.86
N VAL A 44 18.59 -5.75 10.78
CA VAL A 44 19.14 -5.29 9.49
C VAL A 44 19.06 -3.78 9.51
N PHE A 45 20.20 -3.11 9.43
CA PHE A 45 20.25 -1.65 9.29
C PHE A 45 19.88 -1.29 7.85
N VAL A 46 18.92 -0.39 7.72
CA VAL A 46 18.39 0.10 6.45
C VAL A 46 18.52 1.60 6.48
N GLU A 47 18.90 2.19 5.35
CA GLU A 47 19.00 3.63 5.22
C GLU A 47 17.62 4.28 5.44
N PRO A 48 17.51 5.24 6.36
CA PRO A 48 16.25 5.92 6.61
C PRO A 48 15.93 6.84 5.43
N ILE A 49 14.93 6.49 4.64
CA ILE A 49 14.38 7.33 3.57
C ILE A 49 13.02 7.83 4.04
N SER A 50 12.82 9.14 3.99
CA SER A 50 11.54 9.75 4.35
C SER A 50 10.43 9.27 3.42
N LYS A 51 9.18 9.45 3.84
CA LYS A 51 8.07 9.04 2.97
C LYS A 51 7.97 9.93 1.74
N GLU A 52 8.29 11.20 1.91
CA GLU A 52 8.32 12.24 0.88
C GLU A 52 9.41 11.99 -0.16
N ASP A 53 10.61 11.57 0.25
CA ASP A 53 11.77 11.50 -0.65
C ASP A 53 11.79 10.23 -1.53
N TRP A 54 10.93 9.27 -1.24
CA TRP A 54 10.88 7.99 -1.94
C TRP A 54 10.40 8.15 -3.39
N LYS A 55 11.26 7.81 -4.35
CA LYS A 55 11.05 8.17 -5.77
C LYS A 55 10.36 7.10 -6.62
N VAL A 56 10.34 5.84 -6.21
CA VAL A 56 9.92 4.70 -7.07
C VAL A 56 8.60 4.08 -6.60
N PHE A 57 7.62 3.99 -7.49
CA PHE A 57 6.30 3.42 -7.22
C PHE A 57 6.07 2.14 -8.03
N ARG A 58 5.06 1.38 -7.62
CA ARG A 58 4.60 0.22 -8.39
C ARG A 58 4.07 0.68 -9.74
N GLY A 59 4.51 0.01 -10.80
CA GLY A 59 4.16 0.35 -12.18
C GLY A 59 5.15 1.29 -12.87
N ASP A 60 6.17 1.81 -12.18
CA ASP A 60 7.23 2.56 -12.83
C ASP A 60 8.11 1.65 -13.69
N THR A 61 8.63 2.19 -14.78
CA THR A 61 9.68 1.53 -15.58
C THR A 61 11.04 1.93 -15.03
N VAL A 62 11.85 0.93 -14.69
CA VAL A 62 13.17 1.11 -14.10
C VAL A 62 14.21 0.31 -14.86
N GLU A 63 15.44 0.78 -14.82
CA GLU A 63 16.61 0.08 -15.35
C GLU A 63 17.48 -0.43 -14.21
N ILE A 64 17.97 -1.66 -14.33
CA ILE A 64 18.89 -2.26 -13.36
C ILE A 64 20.31 -1.76 -13.65
N LEU A 65 20.94 -1.12 -12.68
CA LEU A 65 22.32 -0.62 -12.82
C LEU A 65 23.36 -1.70 -12.51
N ILE A 66 23.08 -2.55 -11.53
CA ILE A 66 24.05 -3.54 -11.01
C ILE A 66 23.35 -4.89 -10.84
N GLY A 67 23.99 -5.97 -11.26
CA GLY A 67 23.54 -7.34 -11.05
C GLY A 67 23.59 -8.19 -12.32
N LYS A 68 22.97 -9.36 -12.27
CA LYS A 68 22.91 -10.32 -13.39
C LYS A 68 22.24 -9.73 -14.64
N ASP A 69 21.24 -8.89 -14.44
CA ASP A 69 20.41 -8.30 -15.50
C ASP A 69 20.67 -6.80 -15.68
N ALA A 70 21.91 -6.35 -15.44
CA ALA A 70 22.29 -4.95 -15.60
C ALA A 70 22.05 -4.44 -17.04
N GLY A 71 21.57 -3.20 -17.16
CA GLY A 71 21.19 -2.56 -18.42
C GLY A 71 19.82 -2.96 -18.97
N LYS A 72 19.14 -3.94 -18.36
CA LYS A 72 17.77 -4.30 -18.75
C LYS A 72 16.76 -3.41 -18.04
N GLN A 73 15.68 -3.10 -18.76
CA GLN A 73 14.56 -2.31 -18.28
C GLN A 73 13.37 -3.23 -17.96
N GLY A 74 12.63 -2.91 -16.90
CA GLY A 74 11.43 -3.65 -16.51
C GLY A 74 10.51 -2.82 -15.63
N VAL A 75 9.29 -3.33 -15.43
CA VAL A 75 8.26 -2.65 -14.64
C VAL A 75 8.35 -3.08 -13.18
N VAL A 76 8.17 -2.14 -12.26
CA VAL A 76 8.17 -2.42 -10.82
C VAL A 76 6.87 -3.11 -10.40
N ASN A 77 6.98 -4.36 -9.96
CA ASN A 77 5.85 -5.17 -9.49
C ASN A 77 5.55 -4.91 -8.00
N GLN A 78 6.56 -4.92 -7.14
CA GLN A 78 6.37 -4.75 -5.69
C GLN A 78 7.44 -3.86 -5.07
N VAL A 79 7.03 -3.04 -4.11
CA VAL A 79 7.92 -2.20 -3.31
C VAL A 79 7.75 -2.52 -1.84
N ILE A 80 8.86 -2.73 -1.12
CA ILE A 80 8.91 -2.96 0.32
C ILE A 80 9.77 -1.87 0.97
N ARG A 81 9.11 -0.79 1.38
CA ARG A 81 9.75 0.40 1.96
C ARG A 81 10.53 0.12 3.23
N ALA A 82 10.11 -0.85 4.05
CA ALA A 82 10.79 -1.20 5.29
C ALA A 82 12.23 -1.73 5.10
N ARG A 83 12.59 -2.16 3.88
CA ARG A 83 13.93 -2.64 3.53
C ARG A 83 14.54 -1.97 2.31
N ASN A 84 13.90 -0.90 1.83
CA ASN A 84 14.24 -0.23 0.57
C ASN A 84 14.34 -1.20 -0.62
N TRP A 85 13.47 -2.21 -0.64
CA TRP A 85 13.46 -3.26 -1.67
C TRP A 85 12.44 -2.99 -2.76
N VAL A 86 12.83 -3.32 -3.98
CA VAL A 86 12.03 -3.21 -5.21
C VAL A 86 12.14 -4.52 -5.99
N PHE A 87 11.01 -5.01 -6.47
CA PHE A 87 10.92 -6.18 -7.34
C PHE A 87 10.55 -5.72 -8.73
N VAL A 88 11.34 -6.13 -9.72
CA VAL A 88 11.17 -5.79 -11.13
C VAL A 88 10.70 -7.04 -11.85
N GLU A 89 9.62 -6.93 -12.62
CA GLU A 89 8.96 -8.05 -13.27
C GLU A 89 9.92 -8.83 -14.20
N GLY A 90 10.04 -10.14 -13.98
CA GLY A 90 10.85 -11.03 -14.83
C GLY A 90 12.37 -10.82 -14.79
N LEU A 91 12.88 -9.83 -14.05
CA LEU A 91 14.30 -9.51 -13.95
C LEU A 91 14.87 -9.83 -12.57
N ASN A 92 16.19 -10.05 -12.52
CA ASN A 92 16.90 -10.48 -11.31
C ASN A 92 16.27 -11.74 -10.68
N THR A 93 15.96 -12.72 -11.51
CA THR A 93 15.25 -13.92 -11.11
C THR A 93 16.18 -15.06 -10.73
N HIS A 94 15.74 -15.85 -9.75
CA HIS A 94 16.29 -17.15 -9.41
C HIS A 94 15.20 -18.20 -9.57
N TYR A 95 15.59 -19.42 -9.93
CA TYR A 95 14.61 -20.48 -10.16
C TYR A 95 14.46 -21.36 -8.92
N HIS A 96 13.23 -21.80 -8.66
CA HIS A 96 12.92 -22.75 -7.60
C HIS A 96 11.72 -23.62 -7.98
N TYR A 97 11.55 -24.74 -7.29
CA TYR A 97 10.43 -25.64 -7.49
C TYR A 97 9.27 -25.25 -6.58
N ILE A 98 8.07 -25.10 -7.15
CA ILE A 98 6.82 -24.85 -6.43
C ILE A 98 5.95 -26.11 -6.44
N GLY A 99 5.21 -26.35 -5.35
CA GLY A 99 4.25 -27.46 -5.26
C GLY A 99 4.88 -28.85 -5.12
N LYS A 100 6.16 -28.92 -4.74
CA LYS A 100 6.86 -30.18 -4.52
C LYS A 100 6.16 -31.00 -3.44
N THR A 101 5.84 -32.25 -3.80
CA THR A 101 5.22 -33.25 -2.91
C THR A 101 6.07 -34.54 -2.97
N ALA A 102 5.80 -35.54 -2.13
CA ALA A 102 6.51 -36.82 -2.19
C ALA A 102 6.39 -37.52 -3.56
N ILE A 103 5.25 -37.35 -4.24
CA ILE A 103 4.93 -37.99 -5.53
C ILE A 103 5.29 -37.09 -6.73
N TYR A 104 5.16 -35.76 -6.58
CA TYR A 104 5.36 -34.79 -7.66
C TYR A 104 6.63 -33.96 -7.41
N PRO A 105 7.60 -33.93 -8.36
CA PRO A 105 8.87 -33.22 -8.17
C PRO A 105 8.73 -31.70 -8.03
N GLY A 106 7.58 -31.12 -8.40
CA GLY A 106 7.32 -29.69 -8.39
C GLY A 106 7.52 -29.06 -9.78
N THR A 107 6.97 -27.86 -9.97
CA THR A 107 7.14 -27.09 -11.21
C THR A 107 8.30 -26.11 -11.06
N TYR A 108 9.21 -26.07 -12.02
CA TYR A 108 10.35 -25.16 -12.03
C TYR A 108 9.91 -23.76 -12.48
N ILE A 109 9.99 -22.78 -11.58
CA ILE A 109 9.45 -21.42 -11.80
C ILE A 109 10.50 -20.37 -11.43
N ALA A 110 10.61 -19.33 -12.26
CA ALA A 110 11.41 -18.15 -11.99
C ALA A 110 10.74 -17.27 -10.92
N ASN A 111 11.51 -16.81 -9.94
CA ASN A 111 11.05 -15.95 -8.87
C ASN A 111 11.95 -14.72 -8.77
N GLU A 112 11.36 -13.53 -8.77
CA GLU A 112 12.08 -12.28 -8.70
C GLU A 112 12.77 -12.11 -7.34
N ALA A 113 14.05 -11.76 -7.35
CA ALA A 113 14.77 -11.38 -6.14
C ALA A 113 14.71 -9.86 -5.92
N PRO A 114 14.66 -9.40 -4.65
CA PRO A 114 14.61 -7.98 -4.35
C PRO A 114 15.90 -7.27 -4.76
N LEU A 115 15.76 -6.08 -5.33
CA LEU A 115 16.82 -5.11 -5.57
C LEU A 115 16.73 -3.96 -4.57
N LEU A 116 17.87 -3.38 -4.22
CA LEU A 116 17.90 -2.14 -3.43
C LEU A 116 17.58 -0.93 -4.32
N LEU A 117 16.98 0.11 -3.72
CA LEU A 117 16.66 1.35 -4.44
C LEU A 117 17.88 1.98 -5.16
N ARG A 118 19.09 1.83 -4.60
CA ARG A 118 20.34 2.34 -5.20
C ARG A 118 20.82 1.56 -6.43
N GLN A 119 20.32 0.34 -6.63
CA GLN A 119 20.74 -0.55 -7.73
C GLN A 119 19.87 -0.38 -8.98
N ILE A 120 18.89 0.52 -8.92
CA ILE A 120 17.95 0.81 -10.01
C ILE A 120 17.90 2.31 -10.28
N ALA A 121 17.61 2.68 -11.53
CA ALA A 121 17.32 4.04 -11.93
C ALA A 121 15.94 4.11 -12.59
N LEU A 122 15.25 5.24 -12.44
CA LEU A 122 14.01 5.48 -13.18
C LEU A 122 14.35 5.76 -14.64
N VAL A 123 13.55 5.21 -15.53
CA VAL A 123 13.67 5.44 -16.96
C VAL A 123 12.80 6.63 -17.33
N ASP A 124 13.36 7.61 -18.03
CA ASP A 124 12.58 8.73 -18.55
C ASP A 124 11.69 8.25 -19.71
N PRO A 125 10.36 8.50 -19.66
CA PRO A 125 9.44 8.06 -20.71
C PRO A 125 9.74 8.65 -22.09
N THR A 126 10.47 9.77 -22.16
CA THR A 126 10.78 10.48 -23.40
C THR A 126 11.80 9.76 -24.27
N ASP A 127 12.94 9.42 -23.68
CA ASP A 127 14.13 8.96 -24.39
C ASP A 127 14.59 7.58 -23.94
N ARG A 128 13.87 6.98 -22.98
CA ARG A 128 14.04 5.61 -22.50
C ARG A 128 15.44 5.32 -21.98
N LYS A 129 16.14 6.33 -21.45
CA LYS A 129 17.44 6.13 -20.78
C LYS A 129 17.30 6.33 -19.27
N PRO A 130 18.18 5.73 -18.45
CA PRO A 130 18.13 5.86 -17.01
C PRO A 130 18.43 7.31 -16.61
N THR A 131 17.72 7.80 -15.59
CA THR A 131 17.83 9.17 -15.10
C THR A 131 17.76 9.24 -13.61
N GLU A 132 18.49 10.21 -13.06
CA GLU A 132 18.24 10.67 -11.70
C GLU A 132 17.02 11.59 -11.68
N VAL A 133 16.28 11.49 -10.58
CA VAL A 133 14.98 12.16 -10.43
C VAL A 133 15.00 12.99 -9.16
N GLU A 134 14.40 14.16 -9.20
CA GLU A 134 14.17 14.99 -8.03
C GLU A 134 12.69 15.36 -7.88
N TRP A 135 12.31 15.76 -6.67
CA TRP A 135 10.97 16.25 -6.40
C TRP A 135 10.91 17.75 -6.62
N ARG A 136 9.95 18.22 -7.42
CA ARG A 136 9.65 19.65 -7.62
C ARG A 136 8.14 19.88 -7.44
N TYR A 137 7.77 21.15 -7.31
CA TYR A 137 6.38 21.59 -7.30
C TYR A 137 6.04 22.23 -8.65
N THR A 138 4.86 21.93 -9.18
CA THR A 138 4.29 22.65 -10.32
C THR A 138 3.74 24.00 -9.87
N GLU A 139 3.41 24.86 -10.85
CA GLU A 139 2.77 26.16 -10.58
C GLU A 139 1.40 26.01 -9.90
N GLU A 140 0.72 24.89 -10.14
CA GLU A 140 -0.56 24.52 -9.51
C GLU A 140 -0.40 24.02 -8.06
N GLY A 141 0.85 23.85 -7.59
CA GLY A 141 1.18 23.35 -6.26
C GLY A 141 1.25 21.82 -6.15
N GLU A 142 1.14 21.09 -7.25
CA GLU A 142 1.26 19.63 -7.26
C GLU A 142 2.73 19.21 -7.14
N ARG A 143 3.00 18.24 -6.26
CA ARG A 143 4.35 17.69 -6.10
C ARG A 143 4.59 16.59 -7.13
N VAL A 144 5.53 16.84 -8.03
CA VAL A 144 5.85 15.95 -9.16
C VAL A 144 7.31 15.52 -9.16
N ARG A 145 7.58 14.39 -9.80
CA ARG A 145 8.92 13.88 -10.05
C ARG A 145 9.44 14.47 -11.35
N VAL A 146 10.64 15.02 -11.36
CA VAL A 146 11.27 15.62 -12.54
C VAL A 146 12.59 14.93 -12.83
N SER A 147 12.80 14.56 -14.10
CA SER A 147 14.07 14.02 -14.57
C SER A 147 15.13 15.10 -14.61
N LEU A 148 16.28 14.87 -13.99
CA LEU A 148 17.41 15.81 -14.04
C LEU A 148 18.05 15.91 -15.44
N ARG A 149 17.89 14.88 -16.28
CA ARG A 149 18.54 14.82 -17.59
C ARG A 149 17.78 15.61 -18.66
N THR A 150 16.45 15.49 -18.69
CA THR A 150 15.59 16.15 -19.69
C THR A 150 14.75 17.29 -19.13
N GLY A 151 14.70 17.44 -17.80
CA GLY A 151 13.82 18.39 -17.13
C GLY A 151 12.33 18.02 -17.20
N ARG A 152 11.98 16.83 -17.71
CA ARG A 152 10.59 16.42 -17.92
C ARG A 152 9.97 15.77 -16.70
N ILE A 153 8.67 15.94 -16.57
CA ILE A 153 7.88 15.36 -15.48
C ILE A 153 7.69 13.86 -15.73
N ILE A 154 7.99 13.04 -14.72
CA ILE A 154 7.70 11.61 -14.69
C ILE A 154 6.41 11.41 -13.87
N PRO A 155 5.27 11.17 -14.52
CA PRO A 155 3.99 11.05 -13.81
C PRO A 155 4.01 9.84 -12.88
N ALA A 156 3.21 9.89 -11.80
CA ALA A 156 3.01 8.71 -10.96
C ALA A 156 2.20 7.65 -11.74
N PRO A 157 2.65 6.38 -11.76
CA PRO A 157 1.96 5.33 -12.49
C PRO A 157 0.61 5.03 -11.84
N ILE A 158 -0.41 4.88 -12.67
CA ILE A 158 -1.72 4.40 -12.24
C ILE A 158 -1.55 2.94 -11.85
N HIS A 159 -1.66 2.65 -10.55
CA HIS A 159 -1.62 1.28 -10.05
C HIS A 159 -2.98 0.90 -9.47
N GLN A 160 -3.36 -0.36 -9.66
CA GLN A 160 -4.60 -0.88 -9.13
C GLN A 160 -4.59 -0.79 -7.60
N ARG A 161 -5.73 -0.31 -7.05
CA ARG A 161 -5.95 -0.23 -5.61
C ARG A 161 -5.78 -1.62 -5.00
N ARG A 162 -5.33 -1.66 -3.74
CA ARG A 162 -5.10 -2.91 -3.01
C ARG A 162 -6.38 -3.74 -2.87
N ASP A 163 -7.54 -3.09 -2.87
CA ASP A 163 -8.85 -3.73 -2.68
C ASP A 163 -9.35 -4.44 -3.94
N GLY A 164 -8.69 -4.22 -5.09
CA GLY A 164 -9.04 -4.85 -6.37
C GLY A 164 -10.31 -4.31 -7.03
N ILE A 165 -10.94 -3.30 -6.44
CA ILE A 165 -12.13 -2.65 -6.99
C ILE A 165 -11.69 -1.63 -8.05
N ILE A 166 -12.29 -1.74 -9.24
CA ILE A 166 -12.15 -0.77 -10.32
C ILE A 166 -13.40 0.12 -10.28
N PRO A 167 -13.29 1.40 -9.88
CA PRO A 167 -14.46 2.27 -9.69
C PRO A 167 -15.35 2.39 -10.94
N GLU A 168 -14.74 2.44 -12.13
CA GLU A 168 -15.46 2.54 -13.41
C GLU A 168 -16.34 1.33 -13.72
N GLN A 169 -16.03 0.17 -13.14
CA GLN A 169 -16.78 -1.08 -13.33
C GLN A 169 -17.71 -1.38 -12.15
N TRP A 170 -17.79 -0.49 -11.18
CA TRP A 170 -18.61 -0.66 -9.99
C TRP A 170 -20.10 -0.65 -10.36
N LYS A 171 -20.86 -1.53 -9.73
CA LYS A 171 -22.33 -1.59 -9.82
C LYS A 171 -22.87 -1.75 -8.43
N ASP A 172 -23.83 -0.91 -8.08
CA ASP A 172 -24.43 -0.92 -6.75
C ASP A 172 -25.20 -2.22 -6.51
N GLY A 173 -24.91 -2.85 -5.37
CA GLY A 173 -25.63 -4.00 -4.88
C GLY A 173 -26.88 -3.61 -4.08
N PRO A 174 -27.62 -4.60 -3.57
CA PRO A 174 -28.86 -4.37 -2.82
C PRO A 174 -28.66 -3.68 -1.45
N LYS A 175 -27.42 -3.51 -0.99
CA LYS A 175 -27.07 -2.87 0.29
C LYS A 175 -26.13 -1.67 0.12
N ASP A 176 -25.90 -1.26 -1.13
CA ASP A 176 -25.04 -0.12 -1.43
C ASP A 176 -25.95 1.10 -1.63
N THR A 177 -25.69 2.18 -0.88
CA THR A 177 -26.45 3.42 -0.97
C THR A 177 -26.09 4.15 -2.27
N SER A 178 -27.09 4.78 -2.91
CA SER A 178 -26.85 5.56 -4.11
C SER A 178 -25.96 6.78 -3.82
N VAL A 179 -25.27 7.28 -4.84
CA VAL A 179 -24.39 8.46 -4.69
C VAL A 179 -25.19 9.71 -4.32
N ASP A 180 -26.37 9.86 -4.90
CA ASP A 180 -27.24 11.03 -4.67
C ASP A 180 -27.73 11.07 -3.23
N ASP A 181 -28.20 9.93 -2.69
CA ASP A 181 -28.64 9.83 -1.29
C ASP A 181 -27.48 10.05 -0.31
N ALA A 182 -26.27 9.63 -0.65
CA ALA A 182 -25.09 9.74 0.20
C ALA A 182 -24.49 11.16 0.23
N LEU A 183 -24.67 11.94 -0.83
CA LEU A 183 -24.18 13.31 -0.93
C LEU A 183 -25.22 14.35 -0.51
N ASP A 184 -26.46 13.93 -0.26
CA ASP A 184 -27.52 14.81 0.19
C ASP A 184 -27.17 15.50 1.53
N ARG A 185 -27.30 16.82 1.56
CA ARG A 185 -26.92 17.66 2.70
C ARG A 185 -28.12 17.81 3.63
N THR A 186 -28.36 16.78 4.42
CA THR A 186 -29.47 16.72 5.38
C THR A 186 -29.14 17.39 6.72
N TYR A 187 -27.87 17.53 7.07
CA TYR A 187 -27.45 18.10 8.35
C TYR A 187 -27.73 19.60 8.44
N GLN A 188 -28.48 20.00 9.47
CA GLN A 188 -28.72 21.39 9.84
C GLN A 188 -28.00 21.69 11.16
N PRO A 189 -27.08 22.66 11.20
CA PRO A 189 -26.36 22.98 12.43
C PRO A 189 -27.33 23.57 13.47
N SER A 190 -27.44 22.91 14.62
CA SER A 190 -28.28 23.33 15.75
C SER A 190 -27.47 23.35 17.05
N LEU A 191 -28.00 24.02 18.08
CA LEU A 191 -27.42 24.02 19.43
C LEU A 191 -27.91 22.85 20.30
N LYS A 192 -28.76 21.98 19.74
CA LYS A 192 -29.29 20.81 20.44
C LYS A 192 -28.33 19.64 20.30
N ILE A 193 -28.37 18.74 21.27
CA ILE A 193 -27.64 17.47 21.17
C ILE A 193 -28.47 16.50 20.31
N PHE A 194 -27.80 15.55 19.67
CA PHE A 194 -28.43 14.51 18.83
C PHE A 194 -29.56 13.78 19.57
N GLU A 195 -29.37 13.42 20.84
CA GLU A 195 -30.38 12.74 21.64
C GLU A 195 -31.62 13.63 21.85
N GLU A 196 -31.43 14.92 22.11
CA GLU A 196 -32.52 15.88 22.30
C GLU A 196 -33.32 16.07 21.01
N GLU A 197 -32.65 16.20 19.88
CA GLU A 197 -33.27 16.33 18.57
C GLU A 197 -34.09 15.08 18.20
N ILE A 198 -33.56 13.87 18.46
CA ILE A 198 -34.30 12.63 18.24
C ILE A 198 -35.49 12.51 19.19
N MET A 199 -35.32 12.88 20.46
CA MET A 199 -36.43 12.85 21.42
C MET A 199 -37.56 13.76 20.96
N GLU A 200 -37.26 14.97 20.49
CA GLU A 200 -38.24 15.89 19.93
C GLU A 200 -38.89 15.33 18.65
N LEU A 201 -38.10 14.78 17.72
CA LEU A 201 -38.59 14.19 16.47
C LEU A 201 -39.51 12.97 16.72
N GLN A 202 -39.22 12.16 17.73
CA GLN A 202 -40.03 11.01 18.12
C GLN A 202 -41.18 11.39 19.08
N GLY A 203 -41.29 12.65 19.50
CA GLY A 203 -42.30 13.12 20.44
C GLY A 203 -42.13 12.58 21.87
N ILE A 204 -40.92 12.17 22.24
CA ILE A 204 -40.61 11.64 23.57
C ILE A 204 -40.42 12.80 24.54
N VAL A 205 -41.21 12.82 25.62
CA VAL A 205 -41.14 13.84 26.66
C VAL A 205 -40.67 13.20 27.97
N GLU A 206 -39.46 13.54 28.41
CA GLU A 206 -38.95 13.16 29.74
C GLU A 206 -39.26 14.26 30.75
N THR A 207 -40.03 13.91 31.77
CA THR A 207 -40.47 14.87 32.82
C THR A 207 -39.55 14.83 34.04
N ARG A 208 -38.77 13.75 34.21
CA ARG A 208 -37.84 13.58 35.32
C ARG A 208 -36.57 14.39 35.09
N ARG A 209 -35.99 14.91 36.16
CA ARG A 209 -34.68 15.59 36.12
C ARG A 209 -33.60 14.68 36.68
N ALA A 210 -32.43 14.66 36.03
CA ALA A 210 -31.27 13.92 36.51
C ALA A 210 -30.86 14.43 37.90
N LYS A 211 -30.72 13.50 38.86
CA LYS A 211 -30.23 13.83 40.20
C LYS A 211 -28.73 14.13 40.16
N LYS A 212 -28.26 15.03 41.02
CA LYS A 212 -26.84 15.36 41.14
C LYS A 212 -26.05 14.11 41.53
N SER A 213 -25.01 13.79 40.76
CA SER A 213 -24.05 12.73 41.06
C SER A 213 -22.65 13.32 41.26
N TYR A 214 -21.81 12.62 42.01
CA TYR A 214 -20.41 12.98 42.21
C TYR A 214 -19.53 12.08 41.33
N TRP A 215 -18.54 12.68 40.68
CA TRP A 215 -17.52 11.98 39.90
C TRP A 215 -16.18 12.26 40.57
N TYR A 216 -15.48 11.22 41.00
CA TYR A 216 -14.17 11.27 41.65
C TYR A 216 -13.21 10.28 40.99
#